data_AF-A0AAU3L9M3-F1
#
_entry.id   AF-A0AAU3L9M3-F1
#
_cell.length_a   1.000
_cell.length_b   1.000
_cell.length_c   1.000
_cell.angle_alpha   90.00
_cell.angle_beta   90.00
_cell.angle_gamma   90.00
#
_symmetry.space_group_name_H-M   'P 1'
#
loop_
_entity.id
_entity.type
_entity.pdbx_description
1 polymer ?
#
loop_
_entity_poly.entity_id
_entity_poly.type
_entity_poly.pdbx_seq_one_letter_code
_entity_poly.pdbx_strand_id
1 'polypeptide(L)'
;MSEDEYCLHVNAREASSLWMILADRTQSENEEDWVKYIPIFSRIIECWSRLGFVRLFQGAELPVYLSGEEVDVGGVPGLLGKSDSWAYGGNPRWAVCVVLGDRDLVELEDGMCT
;
A
#
# COMPACT_ATOMS: atom_id res chain seq x y z
N MET A 1 -12.95 -11.00 5.22
CA MET A 1 -11.87 -10.01 5.10
C MET A 1 -11.41 -9.60 6.49
N SER A 2 -10.10 -9.65 6.74
CA SER A 2 -9.46 -9.24 8.01
C SER A 2 -9.47 -7.72 8.21
N GLU A 3 -9.14 -7.25 9.42
CA GLU A 3 -9.01 -5.81 9.70
C GLU A 3 -7.94 -5.15 8.82
N ASP A 4 -6.82 -5.83 8.59
CA ASP A 4 -5.70 -5.31 7.80
C ASP A 4 -6.08 -5.19 6.32
N GLU A 5 -6.75 -6.22 5.77
CA GLU A 5 -7.27 -6.18 4.41
C GLU A 5 -8.34 -5.10 4.22
N TYR A 6 -9.25 -4.93 5.19
CA TYR A 6 -10.24 -3.87 5.15
C TYR A 6 -9.59 -2.47 5.19
N CYS A 7 -8.59 -2.29 6.05
CA CYS A 7 -7.81 -1.06 6.13
C CYS A 7 -7.11 -0.73 4.80
N LEU A 8 -6.50 -1.74 4.16
CA LEU A 8 -5.89 -1.60 2.85
C LEU A 8 -6.93 -1.22 1.78
N HIS A 9 -8.09 -1.86 1.77
CA HIS A 9 -9.15 -1.57 0.79
C HIS A 9 -9.60 -0.10 0.85
N VAL A 10 -9.90 0.40 2.05
CA VAL A 10 -10.33 1.79 2.25
C VAL A 10 -9.25 2.76 1.74
N ASN A 11 -8.00 2.53 2.12
CA ASN A 11 -6.87 3.36 1.70
C ASN A 11 -6.61 3.31 0.19
N ALA A 12 -6.71 2.13 -0.43
CA ALA A 12 -6.54 1.97 -1.88
C ALA A 12 -7.64 2.70 -2.67
N ARG A 13 -8.85 2.81 -2.13
CA ARG A 13 -9.94 3.59 -2.75
C ARG A 13 -9.63 5.10 -2.76
N GLU A 14 -8.86 5.58 -1.80
CA GLU A 14 -8.47 7.00 -1.68
C GLU A 14 -7.12 7.32 -2.36
N ALA A 15 -6.51 6.32 -3.01
CA ALA A 15 -5.17 6.43 -3.58
C ALA A 15 -4.10 6.82 -2.54
N SER A 16 -4.23 6.30 -1.32
CA SER A 16 -3.38 6.66 -0.20
C SER A 16 -1.93 6.20 -0.36
N SER A 17 -1.02 7.00 0.19
CA SER A 17 0.37 6.63 0.41
C SER A 17 0.51 5.44 1.36
N LEU A 18 1.55 4.63 1.21
CA LEU A 18 1.78 3.45 2.07
C LEU A 18 1.85 3.80 3.57
N TRP A 19 2.44 4.95 3.92
CA TRP A 19 2.53 5.40 5.31
C TRP A 19 1.13 5.71 5.91
N MET A 20 0.17 6.18 5.11
CA MET A 20 -1.20 6.47 5.60
C MET A 20 -1.93 5.20 6.02
N ILE A 21 -1.69 4.08 5.33
CA ILE A 21 -2.23 2.77 5.72
C ILE A 21 -1.78 2.39 7.13
N LEU A 22 -0.50 2.63 7.45
CA LEU A 22 0.05 2.34 8.76
C LEU A 22 -0.51 3.30 9.82
N ALA A 23 -0.58 4.58 9.50
CA ALA A 23 -1.17 5.60 10.38
C ALA A 23 -2.62 5.27 10.74
N ASP A 24 -3.45 4.96 9.75
CA ASP A 24 -4.85 4.58 9.95
C ASP A 24 -4.97 3.27 10.75
N ARG A 25 -4.17 2.27 10.41
CA ARG A 25 -4.22 0.97 11.08
C ARG A 25 -3.87 1.07 12.56
N THR A 26 -2.88 1.89 12.88
CA THR A 26 -2.36 2.10 14.24
C THR A 26 -3.11 3.18 15.00
N GLN A 27 -3.89 4.02 14.31
CA GLN A 27 -4.47 5.25 14.84
C GLN A 27 -3.41 6.17 15.46
N SER A 28 -2.21 6.20 14.85
CA SER A 28 -1.02 6.87 15.39
C SER A 28 -0.16 7.45 14.27
N GLU A 29 0.39 8.64 14.48
CA GLU A 29 1.39 9.25 13.60
C GLU A 29 2.83 8.87 14.00
N ASN A 30 3.00 8.03 15.03
CA ASN A 30 4.31 7.58 15.48
C ASN A 30 4.83 6.40 14.63
N GLU A 31 5.87 6.63 13.83
CA GLU A 31 6.46 5.62 12.94
C GLU A 31 6.96 4.36 13.68
N GLU A 32 7.31 4.47 14.97
CA GLU A 32 7.72 3.30 15.77
C GLU A 32 6.57 2.29 15.93
N ASP A 33 5.32 2.76 16.01
CA ASP A 33 4.14 1.90 16.13
C ASP A 33 3.87 1.12 14.83
N TRP A 34 4.34 1.64 13.70
CA TRP A 34 4.08 1.14 12.36
C TRP A 34 4.94 -0.07 11.99
N VAL A 35 6.15 -0.18 12.57
CA VAL A 35 7.17 -1.18 12.20
C VAL A 35 6.63 -2.61 12.19
N LYS A 36 5.79 -2.96 13.16
CA LYS A 36 5.20 -4.31 13.28
C LYS A 36 4.18 -4.63 12.17
N TYR A 37 3.60 -3.62 11.53
CA TYR A 37 2.58 -3.78 10.49
C TYR A 37 3.15 -3.75 9.07
N ILE A 38 4.33 -3.16 8.87
CA ILE A 38 5.04 -3.16 7.57
C ILE A 38 5.09 -4.57 6.94
N PRO A 39 5.56 -5.63 7.63
CA PRO A 39 5.61 -6.96 7.01
C PRO A 39 4.22 -7.55 6.71
N ILE A 40 3.20 -7.18 7.49
CA ILE A 40 1.81 -7.64 7.29
C ILE A 40 1.26 -7.02 6.00
N PHE A 41 1.29 -5.70 5.90
CA PHE A 41 0.81 -5.00 4.71
C PHE A 41 1.66 -5.30 3.49
N SER A 42 2.97 -5.48 3.63
CA SER A 42 3.83 -5.89 2.52
C SER A 42 3.30 -7.18 1.88
N ARG A 43 2.97 -8.19 2.70
CA ARG A 43 2.47 -9.48 2.22
C ARG A 43 1.09 -9.36 1.56
N ILE A 44 0.16 -8.62 2.18
CA ILE A 44 -1.19 -8.43 1.64
C ILE A 44 -1.11 -7.67 0.30
N ILE A 45 -0.38 -6.56 0.25
CA ILE A 45 -0.24 -5.73 -0.96
C ILE A 45 0.43 -6.53 -2.09
N GLU A 46 1.47 -7.29 -1.78
CA GLU A 46 2.14 -8.13 -2.78
C GLU A 46 1.18 -9.19 -3.35
N CYS A 47 0.40 -9.85 -2.49
CA CYS A 47 -0.60 -10.82 -2.91
C CYS A 47 -1.71 -10.18 -3.76
N TRP A 48 -2.28 -9.07 -3.29
CA TRP A 48 -3.37 -8.36 -3.97
C TRP A 48 -2.91 -7.76 -5.30
N SER A 49 -1.67 -7.27 -5.38
CA SER A 49 -1.08 -6.76 -6.62
C SER A 49 -0.91 -7.87 -7.65
N ARG A 50 -0.37 -9.03 -7.26
CA ARG A 50 -0.25 -10.21 -8.14
C ARG A 50 -1.59 -10.69 -8.66
N LEU A 51 -2.64 -10.56 -7.85
CA LEU A 51 -3.99 -10.97 -8.20
C LEU A 51 -4.78 -9.90 -8.97
N GLY A 52 -4.27 -8.68 -9.09
CA GLY A 52 -4.90 -7.57 -9.82
C GLY A 52 -5.94 -6.76 -9.03
N PHE A 53 -6.01 -6.93 -7.70
CA PHE A 53 -6.93 -6.17 -6.84
C PHE A 53 -6.41 -4.78 -6.47
N VAL A 54 -5.08 -4.59 -6.48
CA VAL A 54 -4.45 -3.28 -6.26
C VAL A 54 -3.30 -3.05 -7.22
N ARG A 55 -2.99 -1.77 -7.45
CA ARG A 55 -1.85 -1.31 -8.23
C ARG A 55 -1.04 -0.34 -7.40
N LEU A 56 0.27 -0.27 -7.63
CA LEU A 56 1.16 0.65 -6.92
C LEU A 56 1.73 1.66 -7.90
N PHE A 57 1.87 2.88 -7.45
CA PHE A 57 2.53 3.95 -8.19
C PHE A 57 3.60 4.59 -7.31
N GLN A 58 4.71 4.98 -7.91
CA GLN A 58 5.78 5.72 -7.25
C GLN A 58 6.10 7.02 -8.01
N GLY A 59 6.44 8.08 -7.29
CA GLY A 59 6.71 9.37 -7.94
C GLY A 59 7.09 10.47 -6.96
N ALA A 60 7.73 11.52 -7.49
CA ALA A 60 8.14 12.70 -6.73
C ALA A 60 7.04 13.76 -6.61
N GLU A 61 6.06 13.75 -7.52
CA GLU A 61 4.96 14.71 -7.55
C GLU A 61 3.68 14.08 -7.02
N LEU A 62 2.91 14.85 -6.25
CA LEU A 62 1.60 14.46 -5.76
C LEU A 62 0.50 15.04 -6.69
N PRO A 63 -0.58 14.29 -6.96
CA PRO A 63 -0.83 12.92 -6.49
C PRO A 63 -0.12 11.86 -7.35
N VAL A 64 0.57 10.93 -6.69
CA VAL A 64 1.46 9.94 -7.34
C VAL A 64 0.73 9.08 -8.39
N TYR A 65 -0.53 8.73 -8.16
CA TYR A 65 -1.28 7.88 -9.09
C TYR A 65 -1.61 8.56 -10.45
N LEU A 66 -1.46 9.88 -10.58
CA LEU A 66 -1.71 10.61 -11.83
C LEU A 66 -0.42 10.92 -12.61
N SER A 67 0.65 11.30 -11.90
CA SER A 67 1.90 11.79 -12.51
C SER A 67 3.09 10.86 -12.31
N GLY A 68 2.97 9.88 -11.41
CA GLY A 68 4.00 8.89 -11.12
C GLY A 68 4.01 7.73 -12.11
N GLU A 69 4.94 6.82 -11.86
CA GLU A 69 5.10 5.59 -12.63
C GLU A 69 4.40 4.44 -11.90
N GLU A 70 3.60 3.67 -12.64
CA GLU A 70 3.10 2.40 -12.15
C GLU A 70 4.26 1.43 -11.93
N VAL A 71 4.23 0.76 -10.79
CA VAL A 71 5.23 -0.24 -10.43
C VAL A 71 4.75 -1.60 -10.95
N ASP A 72 5.57 -2.20 -11.81
CA ASP A 72 5.33 -3.56 -12.30
C ASP A 72 5.19 -4.55 -11.13
N VAL A 73 4.31 -5.53 -11.29
CA VAL A 73 4.02 -6.56 -10.27
C VAL A 73 5.29 -7.26 -9.79
N GLY A 74 6.27 -7.51 -10.65
CA GLY A 74 7.56 -8.11 -10.27
C GLY A 74 8.48 -7.16 -9.48
N GLY A 75 8.25 -5.85 -9.56
CA GLY A 75 8.97 -4.82 -8.81
C GLY A 75 8.38 -4.53 -7.42
N VAL A 76 7.13 -4.89 -7.17
CA VAL A 76 6.41 -4.64 -5.90
C VAL A 76 7.17 -5.16 -4.68
N PRO A 77 7.71 -6.41 -4.63
CA PRO A 77 8.42 -6.89 -3.45
C PRO A 77 9.67 -6.06 -3.13
N GLY A 78 10.40 -5.66 -4.17
CA GLY A 78 11.60 -4.83 -4.04
C GLY A 78 11.30 -3.40 -3.59
N LEU A 79 10.13 -2.87 -3.95
CA LEU A 79 9.66 -1.57 -3.48
C LEU A 79 9.25 -1.63 -2.00
N LEU A 80 8.44 -2.63 -1.63
CA LEU A 80 7.92 -2.80 -0.26
C LEU A 80 9.03 -3.15 0.75
N GLY A 81 10.14 -3.75 0.28
CA GLY A 81 11.31 -4.03 1.11
C GLY A 81 12.15 -2.78 1.49
N LYS A 82 11.89 -1.61 0.90
CA LYS A 82 12.60 -0.37 1.26
C LYS A 82 11.86 0.34 2.38
N SER A 83 12.55 0.63 3.48
CA SER A 83 12.02 1.40 4.62
C SER A 83 11.41 2.72 4.16
N ASP A 84 12.08 3.41 3.24
CA ASP A 84 11.70 4.74 2.79
C ASP A 84 10.38 4.76 2.01
N SER A 85 9.94 3.61 1.48
CA SER A 85 8.61 3.47 0.84
C SER A 85 7.47 3.67 1.84
N TRP A 86 7.73 3.46 3.14
CA TRP A 86 6.75 3.48 4.23
C TRP A 86 6.87 4.69 5.16
N ALA A 87 7.89 5.51 4.98
CA ALA A 87 8.18 6.62 5.89
C ALA A 87 7.26 7.82 5.63
N TYR A 88 6.91 8.54 6.70
CA TYR A 88 6.28 9.85 6.60
C TYR A 88 7.35 10.90 6.34
N GLY A 89 7.75 11.03 5.08
CA GLY A 89 8.56 12.17 4.67
C GLY A 89 7.72 13.44 4.77
N GLY A 90 7.88 14.27 5.81
CA GLY A 90 7.20 15.59 5.88
C GLY A 90 7.46 16.49 4.65
N ASN A 91 8.48 16.15 3.85
CA ASN A 91 8.64 16.55 2.45
C ASN A 91 9.30 15.38 1.69
N PRO A 92 8.52 14.39 1.20
CA PRO A 92 9.09 13.18 0.62
C PRO A 92 9.73 13.53 -0.72
N ARG A 93 10.97 13.10 -0.95
CA ARG A 93 11.58 13.20 -2.30
C ARG A 93 10.82 12.39 -3.34
N TRP A 94 10.10 11.38 -2.87
CA TRP A 94 9.22 10.51 -3.62
C TRP A 94 8.29 9.79 -2.64
N ALA A 95 7.14 9.35 -3.12
CA ALA A 95 6.17 8.59 -2.36
C ALA A 95 5.69 7.39 -3.17
N VAL A 96 5.12 6.41 -2.46
CA VAL A 96 4.43 5.26 -3.03
C VAL A 96 2.98 5.31 -2.60
N CYS A 97 2.05 5.23 -3.54
CA CYS A 97 0.63 5.05 -3.23
C CYS A 97 0.11 3.72 -3.74
N VAL A 98 -0.92 3.22 -3.08
CA VAL A 98 -1.70 2.07 -3.52
C VAL A 98 -3.04 2.56 -4.03
N VAL A 99 -3.51 1.98 -5.14
CA VAL A 99 -4.84 2.23 -5.72
C VAL A 99 -5.57 0.92 -5.97
N LEU A 100 -6.90 0.98 -6.12
CA LEU A 100 -7.67 -0.17 -6.59
C LEU A 100 -7.21 -0.59 -8.00
N GLY A 101 -7.12 -1.89 -8.21
CA GLY A 101 -6.82 -2.50 -9.50
C GLY A 101 -8.06 -2.72 -10.36
N ASP A 102 -7.90 -3.51 -11.41
CA ASP A 102 -8.95 -3.77 -12.39
C ASP A 102 -9.95 -4.85 -11.93
N ARG A 103 -9.56 -5.67 -10.94
CA ARG A 103 -10.45 -6.68 -10.35
C ARG A 103 -11.17 -6.15 -9.12
N ASP A 104 -12.44 -6.51 -9.01
CA ASP A 104 -13.28 -6.13 -7.88
C ASP A 104 -13.00 -7.04 -6.68
N LEU A 105 -12.94 -6.44 -5.49
CA LEU A 105 -12.70 -7.15 -4.23
C LEU A 105 -13.84 -8.08 -3.83
N VAL A 106 -15.03 -7.98 -4.43
CA VAL A 106 -16.08 -9.01 -4.29
C VAL A 106 -15.62 -10.39 -4.77
N GLU A 107 -14.55 -10.46 -5.57
CA GLU A 107 -13.92 -11.71 -6.02
C GLU A 107 -12.83 -12.23 -5.09
N LEU A 108 -12.51 -11.51 -4.00
CA LEU A 108 -11.53 -11.94 -3.01
C LEU A 108 -12.15 -12.95 -2.05
N GLU A 109 -11.61 -14.17 -2.02
CA GLU A 109 -12.01 -15.20 -1.05
C GLU A 109 -11.29 -15.00 0.29
N ASP A 110 -12.00 -15.27 1.40
CA ASP A 110 -11.42 -15.21 2.74
C ASP A 110 -10.21 -16.13 2.88
N GLY A 111 -9.09 -15.60 3.39
CA GLY A 111 -7.86 -16.37 3.61
C GLY A 111 -6.94 -16.47 2.40
N MET A 112 -7.25 -15.81 1.28
CA MET A 112 -6.45 -15.90 0.05
C MET A 112 -5.02 -15.32 0.23
N CYS A 113 -4.85 -14.34 1.12
CA CYS A 113 -3.60 -13.61 1.29
C CYS A 113 -3.11 -13.48 2.75
N THR A 114 -3.82 -14.06 3.73
CA THR A 114 -3.49 -14.04 5.17
C THR A 114 -2.84 -15.34 5.63
#